data_AF-A0A349TID1-F1
#
_entry.id   AF-A0A349TID1-F1
#
_cell.length_a   1.000
_cell.length_b   1.000
_cell.length_c   1.000
_cell.angle_alpha   90.00
_cell.angle_beta   90.00
_cell.angle_gamma   90.00
#
_symmetry.space_group_name_H-M   'P 1'
#
loop_
_entity.id
_entity.type
_entity.pdbx_description
1 polymer ?
#
loop_
_entity_poly.entity_id
_entity_poly.type
_entity_poly.pdbx_seq_one_letter_code
_entity_poly.pdbx_strand_id
1 'polypeptide(L)'
;CVKRNIPFLTLFAFSSENWMRPVTEVQGLMALFLSVLKRNEIKQLHKNNVRLKFIGKRTDFAPKLLRSMQEVEKLTANNTGTTVIVAVDYGGRWDITEAAAKLAVMVEQGKLAAADIDLDLLHSRTSLSDFPDPDLCIRTGGEHRISNFLLWQFAYTELYFTDCYWPDFDDAALQQALDDYVQRQRRFGGHDHGESSNE
;
A
#
# COMPACT_ATOMS: atom_id res chain seq x y z
N CYS A 1 8.54 -11.33 -4.71
CA CYS A 1 7.07 -11.48 -4.62
C CYS A 1 6.50 -12.46 -5.63
N VAL A 2 6.56 -12.19 -6.95
CA VAL A 2 5.97 -13.09 -7.99
C VAL A 2 6.49 -14.53 -7.87
N LYS A 3 7.81 -14.74 -7.82
CA LYS A 3 8.43 -16.08 -7.66
C LYS A 3 8.03 -16.80 -6.36
N ARG A 4 7.60 -16.06 -5.34
CA ARG A 4 7.16 -16.55 -4.03
C ARG A 4 5.64 -16.63 -3.91
N ASN A 5 4.89 -16.42 -5.00
CA ASN A 5 3.43 -16.42 -5.02
C ASN A 5 2.77 -15.44 -4.02
N ILE A 6 3.44 -14.32 -3.72
CA ILE A 6 2.85 -13.28 -2.87
C ILE A 6 1.80 -12.54 -3.72
N PRO A 7 0.51 -12.56 -3.34
CA PRO A 7 -0.58 -12.08 -4.19
C PRO A 7 -0.68 -10.55 -4.21
N PHE A 8 -0.29 -9.87 -3.14
CA PHE A 8 -0.37 -8.41 -3.02
C PHE A 8 0.94 -7.82 -2.52
N LEU A 9 1.35 -6.69 -3.11
CA LEU A 9 2.50 -5.91 -2.67
C LEU A 9 2.13 -4.43 -2.74
N THR A 10 2.14 -3.74 -1.60
CA THR A 10 1.94 -2.28 -1.56
C THR A 10 3.27 -1.58 -1.35
N LEU A 11 3.67 -0.71 -2.27
CA LEU A 11 4.91 0.06 -2.23
C LEU A 11 4.62 1.52 -1.88
N PHE A 12 5.30 2.06 -0.86
CA PHE A 12 5.18 3.47 -0.50
C PHE A 12 6.17 4.32 -1.30
N ALA A 13 5.75 4.84 -2.46
CA ALA A 13 6.64 5.52 -3.39
C ALA A 13 6.75 7.03 -3.14
N PHE A 14 5.67 7.68 -2.72
CA PHE A 14 5.67 9.12 -2.41
C PHE A 14 4.58 9.44 -1.38
N SER A 15 4.98 9.98 -0.23
CA SER A 15 4.03 10.41 0.82
C SER A 15 3.49 11.81 0.55
N SER A 16 2.30 12.13 1.05
CA SER A 16 1.75 13.50 0.97
C SER A 16 2.66 14.53 1.66
N GLU A 17 3.39 14.13 2.69
CA GLU A 17 4.38 14.99 3.34
C GLU A 17 5.60 15.31 2.46
N ASN A 18 5.85 14.55 1.38
CA ASN A 18 6.97 14.82 0.49
C ASN A 18 6.79 16.08 -0.36
N TRP A 19 5.58 16.64 -0.45
CA TRP A 19 5.37 17.96 -1.04
C TRP A 19 6.04 19.10 -0.27
N MET A 20 6.39 18.88 1.01
CA MET A 20 7.13 19.87 1.82
C MET A 20 8.63 19.92 1.50
N ARG A 21 9.14 19.00 0.67
CA ARG A 21 10.54 18.98 0.25
C ARG A 21 10.84 20.09 -0.76
N PRO A 22 12.13 20.43 -0.99
CA PRO A 22 12.49 21.41 -2.01
C PRO A 22 11.88 21.09 -3.38
N VAL A 23 11.35 22.12 -4.05
CA VAL A 23 10.63 21.98 -5.33
C VAL A 23 11.43 21.21 -6.37
N THR A 24 12.74 21.42 -6.44
CA THR A 24 13.65 20.72 -7.36
C THR A 24 13.74 19.21 -7.07
N GLU A 25 13.73 18.81 -5.79
CA GLU A 25 13.72 17.41 -5.39
C GLU A 25 12.39 16.75 -5.77
N VAL A 26 11.27 17.41 -5.47
CA VAL A 26 9.93 16.93 -5.84
C VAL A 26 9.81 16.75 -7.36
N GLN A 27 10.26 17.73 -8.14
CA GLN A 27 10.27 17.64 -9.61
C GLN A 27 11.14 16.48 -10.11
N GLY A 28 12.31 16.26 -9.50
CA GLY A 28 13.18 15.12 -9.79
C GLY A 28 12.49 13.78 -9.52
N LEU A 29 11.83 13.64 -8.38
CA LEU A 29 11.07 12.42 -8.02
C LEU A 29 9.92 12.16 -9.01
N MET A 30 9.17 13.20 -9.39
CA MET A 30 8.09 13.08 -10.37
C MET A 30 8.61 12.70 -11.76
N ALA A 31 9.75 13.26 -12.18
CA ALA A 31 10.39 12.91 -13.45
C ALA A 31 10.90 11.47 -13.44
N LEU A 32 11.53 11.02 -12.34
CA LEU A 32 11.95 9.64 -12.15
C LEU A 32 10.75 8.69 -12.22
N PHE A 33 9.68 8.99 -11.51
CA PHE A 33 8.47 8.17 -11.50
C PHE A 33 7.84 8.08 -12.90
N LEU A 34 7.69 9.21 -13.61
CA LEU A 34 7.25 9.23 -15.01
C LEU A 34 8.16 8.40 -15.92
N SER A 35 9.48 8.43 -15.67
CA SER A 35 10.42 7.61 -16.43
C SER A 35 10.11 6.13 -16.23
N VAL A 36 9.97 5.67 -14.98
CA VAL A 36 9.68 4.26 -14.65
C VAL A 36 8.42 3.77 -15.35
N LEU A 37 7.33 4.57 -15.34
CA LEU A 37 6.07 4.22 -16.01
C LEU A 37 6.20 4.06 -17.53
N LYS A 38 7.22 4.67 -18.13
CA LYS A 38 7.46 4.63 -19.58
C LYS A 38 8.49 3.61 -20.02
N ARG A 39 9.23 3.01 -19.08
CA ARG A 39 10.28 2.06 -19.43
C ARG A 39 9.73 0.67 -19.71
N ASN A 40 10.61 -0.20 -20.20
CA ASN A 40 10.29 -1.58 -20.54
C ASN A 40 9.91 -2.43 -19.31
N GLU A 41 10.24 -1.96 -18.10
CA GLU A 41 9.89 -2.56 -16.82
C GLU A 41 8.38 -2.80 -16.70
N ILE A 42 7.54 -1.83 -17.08
CA ILE A 42 6.07 -2.03 -17.07
C ILE A 42 5.63 -3.12 -18.04
N LYS A 43 6.25 -3.18 -19.23
CA LYS A 43 5.95 -4.25 -20.21
C LYS A 43 6.37 -5.61 -19.68
N GLN A 44 7.50 -5.69 -18.95
CA GLN A 44 7.94 -6.93 -18.32
C GLN A 44 7.00 -7.36 -17.19
N LEU A 45 6.57 -6.43 -16.33
CA LEU A 45 5.57 -6.71 -15.30
C LEU A 45 4.27 -7.22 -15.92
N HIS A 46 3.78 -6.58 -16.98
CA HIS A 46 2.60 -7.03 -17.70
C HIS A 46 2.77 -8.45 -18.28
N LYS A 47 3.90 -8.73 -18.93
CA LYS A 47 4.24 -10.08 -19.45
C LYS A 47 4.32 -11.14 -18.34
N ASN A 48 4.71 -10.75 -17.14
CA ASN A 48 4.76 -11.59 -15.95
C ASN A 48 3.40 -11.67 -15.22
N ASN A 49 2.30 -11.29 -15.88
CA ASN A 49 0.94 -11.30 -15.33
C ASN A 49 0.78 -10.49 -14.03
N VAL A 50 1.56 -9.41 -13.86
CA VAL A 50 1.42 -8.50 -12.71
C VAL A 50 0.35 -7.47 -12.99
N ARG A 51 -0.57 -7.26 -12.05
CA ARG A 51 -1.57 -6.18 -12.08
C ARG A 51 -1.03 -4.96 -11.34
N LEU A 52 -1.06 -3.78 -11.97
CA LEU A 52 -0.61 -2.53 -11.33
C LEU A 52 -1.80 -1.65 -10.96
N LYS A 53 -1.74 -1.07 -9.77
CA LYS A 53 -2.73 -0.14 -9.22
C LYS A 53 -2.03 1.00 -8.51
N PHE A 54 -2.58 2.21 -8.59
CA PHE A 54 -2.06 3.37 -7.86
C PHE A 54 -3.09 3.88 -6.86
N ILE A 55 -2.64 4.15 -5.64
CA ILE A 55 -3.44 4.76 -4.57
C ILE A 55 -2.82 6.10 -4.16
N GLY A 56 -3.62 6.97 -3.55
CA GLY A 56 -3.21 8.32 -3.16
C GLY A 56 -3.94 9.42 -3.92
N LYS A 57 -3.66 10.66 -3.51
CA LYS A 57 -4.29 11.87 -4.02
C LYS A 57 -3.83 12.12 -5.46
N ARG A 58 -4.77 12.46 -6.35
CA ARG A 58 -4.48 12.61 -7.78
C ARG A 58 -4.42 14.06 -8.25
N THR A 59 -4.96 15.00 -7.50
CA THR A 59 -5.20 16.38 -7.97
C THR A 59 -3.92 17.17 -8.23
N ASP A 60 -2.83 16.82 -7.53
CA ASP A 60 -1.62 17.63 -7.51
C ASP A 60 -0.60 17.14 -8.57
N PHE A 61 -0.90 16.06 -9.30
CA PHE A 61 -0.05 15.53 -10.36
C PHE A 61 -0.28 16.22 -11.71
N ALA A 62 0.81 16.41 -12.44
CA ALA A 62 0.74 16.89 -13.82
C ALA A 62 -0.10 15.95 -14.71
N PRO A 63 -0.92 16.47 -15.65
CA PRO A 63 -1.82 15.66 -16.50
C PRO A 63 -1.11 14.55 -17.28
N LYS A 64 0.16 14.74 -17.63
CA LYS A 64 0.98 13.73 -18.32
C LYS A 64 1.27 12.51 -17.44
N LEU A 65 1.52 12.73 -16.15
CA LEU A 65 1.77 11.65 -15.19
C LEU A 65 0.48 10.91 -14.87
N LEU A 66 -0.64 11.63 -14.68
CA LEU A 66 -1.97 11.03 -14.50
C LEU A 66 -2.35 10.10 -15.65
N ARG A 67 -2.20 10.57 -16.90
CA ARG A 67 -2.44 9.74 -18.09
C ARG A 67 -1.55 8.50 -18.13
N SER A 68 -0.27 8.64 -17.80
CA SER A 68 0.66 7.50 -17.78
C SER A 68 0.25 6.46 -16.73
N MET A 69 -0.16 6.88 -15.53
CA MET A 69 -0.67 5.95 -14.51
C MET A 69 -1.94 5.22 -14.99
N GLN A 70 -2.90 5.95 -15.58
CA GLN A 70 -4.13 5.37 -16.12
C GLN A 70 -3.87 4.36 -17.25
N GLU A 71 -2.93 4.66 -18.15
CA GLU A 71 -2.52 3.76 -19.22
C GLU A 71 -1.95 2.45 -18.67
N VAL A 72 -1.13 2.53 -17.61
CA VAL A 72 -0.54 1.35 -16.95
C VAL A 72 -1.59 0.52 -16.21
N GLU A 73 -2.51 1.17 -15.47
CA GLU A 73 -3.63 0.48 -14.81
C GLU A 73 -4.52 -0.23 -15.83
N LYS A 74 -4.82 0.43 -16.96
CA LYS A 74 -5.64 -0.16 -18.03
C LYS A 74 -4.93 -1.32 -18.73
N LEU A 75 -3.63 -1.18 -19.02
CA LEU A 75 -2.83 -2.23 -19.66
C LEU A 75 -2.81 -3.52 -18.83
N THR A 76 -2.74 -3.39 -17.50
CA THR A 76 -2.58 -4.53 -16.60
C THR A 76 -3.88 -4.94 -15.90
N ALA A 77 -5.02 -4.32 -16.25
CA ALA A 77 -6.29 -4.47 -15.52
C ALA A 77 -6.78 -5.92 -15.43
N ASN A 78 -6.55 -6.71 -16.48
CA ASN A 78 -7.00 -8.11 -16.60
C ASN A 78 -5.95 -9.12 -16.12
N ASN A 79 -4.80 -8.66 -15.63
CA ASN A 79 -3.78 -9.54 -15.10
C ASN A 79 -4.24 -10.14 -13.76
N THR A 80 -3.95 -11.43 -13.55
CA THR A 80 -4.46 -12.23 -12.43
C THR A 80 -3.37 -12.69 -11.46
N GLY A 81 -2.10 -12.37 -11.73
CA GLY A 81 -0.99 -12.66 -10.84
C GLY A 81 -0.88 -11.65 -9.70
N THR A 82 0.34 -11.47 -9.18
CA THR A 82 0.60 -10.50 -8.10
C THR A 82 0.06 -9.12 -8.48
N THR A 83 -0.75 -8.53 -7.59
CA THR A 83 -1.16 -7.13 -7.69
C THR A 83 -0.15 -6.26 -6.94
N VAL A 84 0.49 -5.35 -7.67
CA VAL A 84 1.38 -4.34 -7.10
C VAL A 84 0.60 -3.03 -6.98
N ILE A 85 0.34 -2.61 -5.75
CA ILE A 85 -0.26 -1.33 -5.41
C ILE A 85 0.86 -0.32 -5.13
N VAL A 86 0.86 0.81 -5.81
CA VAL A 86 1.86 1.86 -5.62
C VAL A 86 1.17 3.06 -4.97
N ALA A 87 1.57 3.39 -3.75
CA ALA A 87 1.08 4.54 -3.02
C ALA A 87 1.89 5.79 -3.38
N VAL A 88 1.24 6.74 -4.04
CA VAL A 88 1.83 7.98 -4.57
C VAL A 88 0.97 9.18 -4.20
N ASP A 89 1.60 10.17 -3.57
CA ASP A 89 0.89 11.23 -2.85
C ASP A 89 -0.15 10.66 -1.88
N TYR A 90 0.30 9.70 -1.09
CA TYR A 90 -0.54 8.98 -0.14
C TYR A 90 -0.16 9.33 1.29
N GLY A 91 -1.16 9.44 2.16
CA GLY A 91 -1.00 9.40 3.61
C GLY A 91 -2.25 8.77 4.23
N GLY A 92 -2.08 7.94 5.26
CA GLY A 92 -3.19 7.24 5.90
C GLY A 92 -4.18 8.18 6.58
N ARG A 93 -3.70 9.30 7.15
CA ARG A 93 -4.59 10.36 7.65
C ARG A 93 -5.44 10.97 6.54
N TRP A 94 -4.82 11.24 5.37
CA TRP A 94 -5.54 11.73 4.21
C TRP A 94 -6.56 10.69 3.73
N ASP A 95 -6.17 9.42 3.64
CA ASP A 95 -7.01 8.32 3.18
C ASP A 95 -8.29 8.17 4.02
N ILE A 96 -8.15 8.24 5.35
CA ILE A 96 -9.29 8.17 6.27
C ILE A 96 -10.14 9.43 6.23
N THR A 97 -9.53 10.60 6.03
CA THR A 97 -10.27 11.85 5.87
C THR A 97 -11.11 11.83 4.59
N GLU A 98 -10.56 11.34 3.48
CA GLU A 98 -11.29 11.17 2.22
C GLU A 98 -12.40 10.13 2.34
N ALA A 99 -12.15 9.01 3.02
CA ALA A 99 -13.16 7.98 3.29
C ALA A 99 -14.35 8.57 4.06
N ALA A 100 -14.07 9.30 5.15
CA ALA A 100 -15.09 9.96 5.95
C ALA A 100 -15.86 11.04 5.17
N ALA A 101 -15.16 11.86 4.38
CA ALA A 101 -15.77 12.90 3.55
C ALA A 101 -16.73 12.30 2.49
N LYS A 102 -16.35 11.19 1.85
CA LYS A 102 -17.25 10.48 0.91
C LYS A 102 -18.52 9.98 1.58
N LEU A 103 -18.43 9.45 2.81
CA LEU A 103 -19.60 9.02 3.57
C LEU A 103 -20.46 10.21 4.00
N ALA A 104 -19.86 11.31 4.45
CA ALA A 104 -20.58 12.52 4.80
C ALA A 104 -21.42 13.06 3.63
N VAL A 105 -20.87 13.08 2.42
CA VAL A 105 -21.62 13.46 1.21
C VAL A 105 -22.80 12.52 0.94
N MET A 106 -22.66 11.22 1.19
CA MET A 106 -23.78 10.27 1.06
C MET A 106 -24.88 10.52 2.10
N VAL A 107 -24.50 10.90 3.32
CA VAL A 107 -25.43 11.28 4.40
C VAL A 107 -26.17 12.57 4.04
N GLU A 108 -25.47 13.61 3.60
CA GLU A 108 -26.08 14.87 3.17
C GLU A 108 -27.06 14.70 2.00
N GLN A 109 -26.81 13.73 1.12
CA GLN A 109 -27.69 13.38 0.01
C GLN A 109 -28.88 12.49 0.41
N GLY A 110 -29.00 12.12 1.69
CA GLY A 110 -30.03 11.21 2.19
C GLY A 110 -29.91 9.77 1.69
N LYS A 111 -28.72 9.38 1.20
CA LYS A 111 -28.45 8.01 0.69
C LYS A 111 -27.96 7.05 1.78
N LEU A 112 -27.63 7.58 2.96
CA LEU A 112 -27.07 6.85 4.10
C LEU A 112 -27.48 7.58 5.39
N ALA A 113 -27.88 6.89 6.45
CA ALA A 113 -27.99 7.55 7.76
C ALA A 113 -26.63 7.53 8.46
N ALA A 114 -26.29 8.59 9.20
CA ALA A 114 -25.01 8.66 9.90
C ALA A 114 -24.81 7.50 10.90
N ALA A 115 -25.90 6.99 11.47
CA ALA A 115 -25.89 5.85 12.38
C ALA A 115 -25.56 4.51 11.70
N ASP A 116 -25.66 4.43 10.37
CA ASP A 116 -25.33 3.24 9.58
C ASP A 116 -23.83 3.18 9.24
N ILE A 117 -23.03 4.18 9.66
CA ILE A 117 -21.58 4.19 9.44
C ILE A 117 -20.90 3.30 10.48
N ASP A 118 -20.35 2.18 10.02
CA ASP A 118 -19.56 1.26 10.80
C ASP A 118 -18.12 1.12 10.26
N LEU A 119 -17.34 0.19 10.85
CA LEU A 119 -15.95 -0.07 10.46
C LEU A 119 -15.84 -0.55 9.01
N ASP A 120 -16.74 -1.44 8.57
CA ASP A 120 -16.72 -2.03 7.24
C ASP A 120 -17.07 -0.98 6.18
N LEU A 121 -18.06 -0.14 6.46
CA LEU A 121 -18.47 0.93 5.57
C LEU A 121 -17.39 1.99 5.44
N LEU A 122 -16.71 2.37 6.53
CA LEU A 122 -15.54 3.26 6.44
C LEU A 122 -14.41 2.60 5.65
N HIS A 123 -14.08 1.34 5.96
CA HIS A 123 -13.03 0.59 5.25
C HIS A 123 -13.31 0.53 3.74
N SER A 124 -14.56 0.31 3.33
CA SER A 124 -14.99 0.28 1.92
C SER A 124 -14.69 1.56 1.13
N ARG A 125 -14.40 2.68 1.83
CA ARG A 125 -14.08 3.99 1.23
C ARG A 125 -12.61 4.35 1.31
N THR A 126 -11.79 3.56 2.00
CA THR A 126 -10.34 3.71 2.04
C THR A 126 -9.71 3.30 0.70
N SER A 127 -8.47 3.74 0.45
CA SER A 127 -7.79 3.50 -0.83
C SER A 127 -7.44 2.03 -1.08
N LEU A 128 -7.35 1.22 -0.03
CA LEU A 128 -7.01 -0.20 -0.13
C LEU A 128 -8.23 -1.13 -0.10
N SER A 129 -9.46 -0.61 -0.15
CA SER A 129 -10.70 -1.35 0.11
C SER A 129 -10.97 -2.55 -0.81
N ASP A 130 -10.38 -2.56 -2.01
CA ASP A 130 -10.49 -3.67 -2.97
C ASP A 130 -9.50 -4.82 -2.68
N PHE A 131 -8.66 -4.69 -1.64
CA PHE A 131 -7.55 -5.59 -1.34
C PHE A 131 -7.53 -5.97 0.15
N PRO A 132 -6.97 -7.13 0.51
CA PRO A 132 -6.83 -7.49 1.92
C PRO A 132 -5.84 -6.57 2.64
N ASP A 133 -6.01 -6.47 3.94
CA ASP A 133 -5.04 -5.79 4.81
C ASP A 133 -3.67 -6.49 4.72
N PRO A 134 -2.56 -5.74 4.80
CA PRO A 134 -1.23 -6.33 4.74
C PRO A 134 -0.95 -7.22 5.96
N ASP A 135 -0.37 -8.39 5.69
CA ASP A 135 0.12 -9.26 6.75
C ASP A 135 1.43 -8.77 7.37
N LEU A 136 2.31 -8.21 6.53
CA LEU A 136 3.66 -7.78 6.88
C LEU A 136 3.97 -6.41 6.27
N CYS A 137 4.40 -5.48 7.12
CA CYS A 137 4.99 -4.21 6.72
C CYS A 137 6.52 -4.30 6.87
N ILE A 138 7.24 -4.12 5.78
CA ILE A 138 8.71 -4.04 5.78
C ILE A 138 9.11 -2.58 5.63
N ARG A 139 9.96 -2.09 6.54
CA ARG A 139 10.57 -0.77 6.45
C ARG A 139 12.08 -0.84 6.54
N THR A 140 12.71 -0.38 5.46
CA THR A 140 14.15 -0.28 5.27
C THR A 140 14.74 1.03 5.82
N GLY A 141 16.06 1.06 5.99
CA GLY A 141 16.83 2.28 6.31
C GLY A 141 16.91 2.64 7.79
N GLY A 142 16.67 1.68 8.69
CA GLY A 142 16.89 1.82 10.14
C GLY A 142 15.81 2.58 10.90
N GLU A 143 14.70 2.94 10.25
CA GLU A 143 13.68 3.79 10.83
C GLU A 143 12.51 3.00 11.44
N HIS A 144 12.24 3.19 12.73
CA HIS A 144 11.26 2.41 13.49
C HIS A 144 9.92 3.16 13.65
N ARG A 145 9.27 3.42 12.53
CA ARG A 145 7.96 4.10 12.46
C ARG A 145 7.23 3.70 11.18
N ILE A 146 5.92 3.93 11.08
CA ILE A 146 5.19 3.68 9.82
C ILE A 146 5.06 4.94 8.94
N SER A 147 5.34 6.12 9.49
CA SER A 147 5.32 7.42 8.79
C SER A 147 4.05 7.66 7.96
N ASN A 148 2.89 7.57 8.60
CA ASN A 148 1.60 7.83 7.96
C ASN A 148 1.28 6.85 6.80
N PHE A 149 1.93 5.69 6.72
CA PHE A 149 1.59 4.66 5.74
C PHE A 149 0.51 3.73 6.28
N LEU A 150 -0.51 3.46 5.46
CA LEU A 150 -1.61 2.49 5.68
C LEU A 150 -2.13 2.43 7.13
N LEU A 151 -2.44 3.59 7.73
CA LEU A 151 -2.75 3.68 9.17
C LEU A 151 -3.90 2.76 9.62
N TRP A 152 -4.94 2.65 8.81
CA TRP A 152 -6.10 1.81 9.12
C TRP A 152 -5.79 0.34 8.90
N GLN A 153 -5.17 0.02 7.76
CA GLN A 153 -4.89 -1.36 7.35
C GLN A 153 -3.77 -2.00 8.19
N PHE A 154 -2.93 -1.19 8.85
CA PHE A 154 -1.87 -1.68 9.74
C PHE A 154 -2.33 -2.05 11.16
N ALA A 155 -3.64 -2.05 11.45
CA ALA A 155 -4.15 -2.35 12.78
C ALA A 155 -3.64 -3.67 13.38
N TYR A 156 -3.45 -4.70 12.54
CA TYR A 156 -2.95 -6.03 12.94
C TYR A 156 -1.84 -6.56 12.02
N THR A 157 -1.13 -5.65 11.35
CA THR A 157 0.00 -5.97 10.47
C THR A 157 1.26 -6.17 11.30
N GLU A 158 2.03 -7.21 10.99
CA GLU A 158 3.34 -7.40 11.59
C GLU A 158 4.34 -6.39 11.02
N LEU A 159 5.16 -5.78 11.89
CA LEU A 159 6.12 -4.76 11.49
C LEU A 159 7.55 -5.32 11.53
N TYR A 160 8.23 -5.30 10.38
CA TYR A 160 9.63 -5.66 10.23
C TYR A 160 10.45 -4.42 9.86
N PHE A 161 11.33 -4.01 10.77
CA PHE A 161 12.25 -2.88 10.58
C PHE A 161 13.66 -3.43 10.34
N THR A 162 14.36 -2.87 9.35
CA THR A 162 15.73 -3.28 9.03
C THR A 162 16.62 -2.08 8.72
N ASP A 163 17.88 -2.18 9.13
CA ASP A 163 18.93 -1.22 8.80
C ASP A 163 19.36 -1.27 7.31
N CYS A 164 18.99 -2.34 6.60
CA CYS A 164 19.22 -2.46 5.16
C CYS A 164 18.57 -1.28 4.41
N TYR A 165 19.34 -0.56 3.58
CA TYR A 165 18.81 0.52 2.75
C TYR A 165 18.07 -0.03 1.54
N TRP A 166 17.05 0.70 1.05
CA TRP A 166 16.23 0.27 -0.09
C TRP A 166 17.02 -0.13 -1.35
N PRO A 167 18.09 0.59 -1.78
CA PRO A 167 18.90 0.17 -2.92
C PRO A 167 19.61 -1.18 -2.73
N ASP A 168 19.86 -1.58 -1.49
CA ASP A 168 20.53 -2.82 -1.11
C ASP A 168 19.54 -3.93 -0.71
N PHE A 169 18.24 -3.64 -0.69
CA PHE A 169 17.20 -4.59 -0.28
C PHE A 169 16.91 -5.59 -1.42
N ASP A 170 17.58 -6.73 -1.37
CA ASP A 170 17.55 -7.76 -2.39
C ASP A 170 16.63 -8.95 -2.04
N ASP A 171 16.76 -10.03 -2.81
CA ASP A 171 15.99 -11.25 -2.65
C ASP A 171 16.27 -11.97 -1.30
N ALA A 172 17.51 -11.89 -0.80
CA ALA A 172 17.91 -12.47 0.47
C ALA A 172 17.38 -11.64 1.64
N ALA A 173 17.45 -10.30 1.55
CA ALA A 173 16.85 -9.40 2.53
C ALA A 173 15.32 -9.58 2.62
N LEU A 174 14.65 -9.75 1.49
CA LEU A 174 13.22 -10.09 1.47
C LEU A 174 12.96 -11.44 2.14
N GLN A 175 13.79 -12.46 1.90
CA GLN A 175 13.63 -13.76 2.53
C GLN A 175 13.75 -13.67 4.06
N GLN A 176 14.73 -12.92 4.58
CA GLN A 176 14.89 -12.69 6.02
C GLN A 176 13.64 -12.07 6.66
N ALA A 177 13.04 -11.08 6.00
CA ALA A 177 11.80 -10.46 6.49
C ALA A 177 10.61 -11.44 6.51
N LEU A 178 10.54 -12.35 5.53
CA LEU A 178 9.51 -13.39 5.47
C LEU A 178 9.73 -14.47 6.54
N ASP A 179 10.98 -14.85 6.77
CA ASP A 179 11.33 -15.84 7.79
C ASP A 179 11.01 -15.31 9.20
N ASP A 180 11.28 -14.03 9.47
CA ASP A 180 10.86 -13.35 10.70
C ASP A 180 9.33 -13.38 10.87
N TYR A 181 8.59 -13.01 9.81
CA TYR A 181 7.12 -13.00 9.83
C TYR A 181 6.52 -14.37 10.19
N VAL A 182 7.02 -15.46 9.60
CA VAL A 182 6.50 -16.82 9.84
C VAL A 182 6.72 -17.29 11.28
N GLN A 183 7.70 -16.72 12.00
CA GLN A 183 7.96 -17.05 13.41
C GLN A 183 7.03 -16.33 14.38
N ARG A 184 6.25 -15.34 13.92
CA ARG A 184 5.40 -14.53 14.80
C ARG A 184 4.11 -15.25 15.16
N GLN A 185 3.77 -15.23 16.45
CA GLN A 185 2.49 -15.75 16.94
C GLN A 185 1.42 -14.65 16.89
N ARG A 186 0.51 -14.75 15.93
CA ARG A 186 -0.62 -13.81 15.80
C ARG A 186 -1.70 -14.19 16.81
N ARG A 187 -1.86 -13.36 17.85
CA ARG A 187 -2.81 -13.64 18.94
C ARG A 187 -4.16 -12.94 18.79
N PHE A 188 -4.29 -11.89 17.97
CA PHE A 188 -5.54 -11.13 17.76
C PHE A 188 -6.36 -10.86 19.04
N GLY A 189 -5.70 -10.67 20.20
CA GLY A 189 -6.36 -10.48 21.50
C GLY A 189 -6.78 -11.75 22.25
N GLY A 190 -6.56 -12.94 21.70
CA GLY A 190 -6.72 -14.23 22.38
C GLY A 190 -5.49 -14.60 23.23
N HIS A 191 -5.74 -15.11 24.43
CA HIS A 191 -4.69 -15.78 25.21
C HIS A 191 -4.56 -17.22 24.73
N ASP A 192 -3.34 -17.67 24.43
CA ASP A 192 -3.04 -19.10 24.29
C ASP A 192 -3.37 -19.78 25.62
N HIS A 193 -4.51 -20.46 25.69
CA HIS A 193 -4.71 -21.48 26.71
C HIS A 193 -3.77 -22.62 26.34
N GLY A 194 -2.63 -22.68 27.04
CA GLY A 194 -1.80 -23.86 27.05
C GLY A 194 -2.61 -25.03 27.61
N GLU A 195 -3.23 -25.81 26.72
CA GLU A 195 -3.71 -27.13 27.04
C GLU A 195 -2.58 -28.12 26.76
N SER A 196 -1.94 -28.52 27.85
CA SER A 196 -1.20 -29.76 27.99
C SER A 196 -2.04 -30.92 27.46
N SER A 197 -1.67 -31.45 26.29
CA SER A 197 -2.17 -32.74 25.83
C SER A 197 -1.37 -33.85 26.51
N ASN A 198 -1.88 -34.29 27.66
CA ASN A 198 -1.78 -35.71 28.03
C ASN A 198 -2.89 -36.43 27.25
N GLU A 199 -2.48 -37.29 26.31
CA GLU A 199 -2.98 -38.64 25.98
C GLU A 199 -2.62 -39.02 24.53
#